data_AF-A0A7V4XE18-F1
#
_entry.id   AF-A0A7V4XE18-F1
#
_cell.length_a   1.000
_cell.length_b   1.000
_cell.length_c   1.000
_cell.angle_alpha   90.00
_cell.angle_beta   90.00
_cell.angle_gamma   90.00
#
_symmetry.space_group_name_H-M   'P 1'
#
loop_
_entity.id
_entity.type
_entity.pdbx_description
1 polymer ?
#
loop_
_entity_poly.entity_id
_entity_poly.type
_entity_poly.pdbx_seq_one_letter_code
_entity_poly.pdbx_strand_id
1 'polypeptide(L)'
;MTSRTRIFRFVLCLCAVIALACPSFATQAEKQLGAGVSLFQDINTAAGSELIVNSVTIDPANPAVTLKAAVGKDTVLTDDPYKGRESISNLTARRGALIGVNADFFPFTGDPLGVCIIDGELVSEPDNHRCCLVVLKDHTLSFDNPVFDAKLTLSNGTSRQIDGINRERDTNQVVIYTQSFGAHTPSKYTGTEVVATSGDLPIKVGKSINLTVTEVRTDSRNTSIPKDGVIISSGSPAAYFLKENLKPGDKLSIQVGIKSTNKVDWSQVEQAVGGGPWLLKDGRQYIDGKSESFPDVFCTARHPRTAVGITADGKLMIVTVDGRQTISKGINLPDLASLMKKLGAVNAINLDGGGSTTLSYRGSIINSPSGGEQRQVADALLVFSDPIALPELPKLKLNLPQAEIAAGEGAQLYLTWGDDAQVLTPDQLKNVVWGTGNASGFVNQMGYLTPIKLRRGSVSAYYGSQIVSSDVKVIPGAPSNLDVVLIPDKTNQLKATATVTLTDVNGNPIAGKQVALVVTGGKADQDNGITNAKGEFTASITLDPNAAVKSVKASSGGLTASSDAKSHDAGTE
;
A
#
# COMPACT_ATOMS: atom_id res chain seq x y z
N MET A 1 -6.61 41.31 -53.89
CA MET A 1 -6.65 41.93 -52.54
C MET A 1 -8.10 42.31 -52.23
N THR A 2 -8.82 41.45 -51.51
CA THR A 2 -10.03 41.72 -50.69
C THR A 2 -10.65 40.37 -50.28
N SER A 3 -11.15 40.31 -49.05
CA SER A 3 -12.14 39.33 -48.56
C SER A 3 -11.71 37.89 -48.15
N ARG A 4 -10.61 37.68 -47.40
CA ARG A 4 -10.39 36.40 -46.68
C ARG A 4 -9.84 36.48 -45.25
N THR A 5 -9.71 37.66 -44.65
CA THR A 5 -9.01 37.81 -43.35
C THR A 5 -9.90 38.25 -42.18
N ARG A 6 -11.24 38.13 -42.28
CA ARG A 6 -12.18 38.55 -41.21
C ARG A 6 -13.10 37.46 -40.66
N ILE A 7 -12.93 36.19 -41.03
CA ILE A 7 -13.72 35.06 -40.48
C ILE A 7 -12.95 34.26 -39.42
N PHE A 8 -11.65 34.53 -39.20
CA PHE A 8 -10.81 33.75 -38.29
C PHE A 8 -10.73 34.26 -36.84
N ARG A 9 -11.58 35.22 -36.44
CA ARG A 9 -11.62 35.76 -35.06
C ARG A 9 -12.96 35.68 -34.36
N PHE A 10 -13.95 34.99 -34.93
CA PHE A 10 -15.29 34.87 -34.35
C PHE A 10 -15.72 33.45 -33.95
N VAL A 11 -14.87 32.43 -34.12
CA VAL A 11 -15.16 31.04 -33.69
C VAL A 11 -14.45 30.68 -32.36
N LEU A 12 -13.53 31.52 -31.87
CA LEU A 12 -12.79 31.28 -30.62
C LEU A 12 -13.50 31.81 -29.36
N CYS A 13 -14.67 32.45 -29.48
CA CYS A 13 -15.44 32.99 -28.34
C CYS A 13 -16.78 32.29 -28.10
N LEU A 14 -17.19 31.31 -28.91
CA LEU A 14 -18.45 30.58 -28.72
C LEU A 14 -18.30 29.18 -28.08
N CYS A 15 -17.07 28.75 -27.78
CA CYS A 15 -16.81 27.55 -26.98
C CYS A 15 -16.60 27.84 -25.48
N ALA A 16 -16.62 29.13 -25.07
CA ALA A 16 -16.33 29.54 -23.70
C ALA A 16 -17.60 29.80 -22.83
N VAL A 17 -18.80 29.51 -23.34
CA VAL A 17 -20.08 29.82 -22.63
C VAL A 17 -20.98 28.58 -22.45
N ILE A 18 -20.41 27.38 -22.38
CA ILE A 18 -21.10 26.18 -21.84
C ILE A 18 -20.34 25.66 -20.61
N ALA A 19 -20.04 26.54 -19.66
CA ALA A 19 -19.37 26.19 -18.41
C ALA A 19 -19.99 26.93 -17.21
N LEU A 20 -21.32 26.88 -17.09
CA LEU A 20 -22.04 27.23 -15.85
C LEU A 20 -23.08 26.17 -15.45
N ALA A 21 -23.01 24.97 -16.03
CA ALA A 21 -23.48 23.77 -15.36
C ALA A 21 -22.23 23.12 -14.78
N CYS A 22 -22.17 22.96 -13.46
CA CYS A 22 -21.21 22.05 -12.83
C CYS A 22 -21.36 20.72 -13.59
N PRO A 23 -20.36 20.26 -14.38
CA PRO A 23 -20.48 18.94 -14.95
C PRO A 23 -20.60 18.01 -13.75
N SER A 24 -21.70 17.25 -13.70
CA SER A 24 -21.76 16.03 -12.92
C SER A 24 -20.59 15.18 -13.42
N PHE A 25 -19.42 15.33 -12.81
CA PHE A 25 -18.25 14.52 -13.17
C PHE A 25 -18.71 13.08 -13.04
N ALA A 26 -18.56 12.29 -14.11
CA ALA A 26 -18.83 10.87 -14.03
C ALA A 26 -18.04 10.34 -12.84
N THR A 27 -18.75 9.73 -11.89
CA THR A 27 -18.18 9.20 -10.67
C THR A 27 -17.65 7.79 -10.86
N GLN A 28 -18.02 7.16 -11.97
CA GLN A 28 -17.74 5.77 -12.26
C GLN A 28 -17.05 5.61 -13.61
N ALA A 29 -16.13 4.64 -13.67
CA ALA A 29 -15.50 4.20 -14.90
C ALA A 29 -15.36 2.68 -14.91
N GLU A 30 -15.53 2.11 -16.10
CA GLU A 30 -15.24 0.70 -16.36
C GLU A 30 -14.26 0.62 -17.54
N LYS A 31 -13.24 -0.24 -17.41
CA LYS A 31 -12.21 -0.44 -18.42
C LYS A 31 -11.89 -1.91 -18.56
N GLN A 32 -11.84 -2.40 -19.80
CA GLN A 32 -11.19 -3.66 -20.10
C GLN A 32 -9.68 -3.43 -20.10
N LEU A 33 -8.93 -4.13 -19.24
CA LEU A 33 -7.49 -3.96 -19.14
C LEU A 33 -6.72 -4.98 -19.98
N GLY A 34 -7.21 -6.21 -20.01
CA GLY A 34 -6.66 -7.32 -20.78
C GLY A 34 -7.69 -8.44 -20.92
N ALA A 35 -7.36 -9.53 -21.60
CA ALA A 35 -8.25 -10.69 -21.67
C ALA A 35 -8.51 -11.23 -20.26
N GLY A 36 -9.79 -11.33 -19.87
CA GLY A 36 -10.21 -11.79 -18.54
C GLY A 36 -9.94 -10.81 -17.39
N VAL A 37 -9.50 -9.56 -17.65
CA VAL A 37 -9.17 -8.58 -16.60
C VAL A 37 -9.87 -7.24 -16.88
N SER A 38 -10.71 -6.80 -15.94
CA SER A 38 -11.48 -5.55 -16.05
C SER A 38 -11.36 -4.71 -14.79
N LEU A 39 -11.25 -3.40 -14.92
CA LEU A 39 -11.22 -2.42 -13.85
C LEU A 39 -12.57 -1.70 -13.77
N PHE A 40 -13.08 -1.55 -12.56
CA PHE A 40 -14.16 -0.63 -12.23
C PHE A 40 -13.66 0.36 -11.16
N GLN A 41 -13.89 1.65 -11.37
CA GLN A 41 -13.61 2.70 -10.39
C GLN A 41 -14.92 3.38 -10.03
N ASP A 42 -15.16 3.59 -8.73
CA ASP A 42 -16.32 4.29 -8.19
C ASP A 42 -15.84 5.34 -7.17
N ILE A 43 -16.17 6.59 -7.45
CA ILE A 43 -15.89 7.75 -6.62
C ILE A 43 -17.24 8.25 -6.11
N ASN A 44 -17.56 8.04 -4.82
CA ASN A 44 -18.75 8.58 -4.14
C ASN A 44 -20.10 7.84 -4.38
N THR A 45 -20.71 7.24 -3.34
CA THR A 45 -22.12 6.77 -3.41
C THR A 45 -23.04 7.19 -2.25
N ALA A 46 -22.67 8.15 -1.39
CA ALA A 46 -23.63 8.80 -0.48
C ALA A 46 -23.15 10.20 -0.04
N ALA A 47 -24.10 11.14 0.13
CA ALA A 47 -23.82 12.45 0.71
C ALA A 47 -23.10 12.27 2.07
N GLY A 48 -21.85 12.75 2.16
CA GLY A 48 -21.03 12.65 3.36
C GLY A 48 -19.97 11.53 3.37
N SER A 49 -19.83 10.72 2.32
CA SER A 49 -18.71 9.76 2.20
C SER A 49 -17.96 9.91 0.88
N GLU A 50 -16.86 10.65 0.89
CA GLU A 50 -15.87 10.64 -0.19
C GLU A 50 -15.07 9.33 -0.06
N LEU A 51 -15.38 8.32 -0.87
CA LEU A 51 -14.61 7.10 -1.01
C LEU A 51 -14.17 6.98 -2.47
N ILE A 52 -12.90 6.62 -2.67
CA ILE A 52 -12.36 6.23 -3.96
C ILE A 52 -12.16 4.72 -3.89
N VAL A 53 -12.97 3.98 -4.65
CA VAL A 53 -12.93 2.53 -4.73
C VAL A 53 -12.44 2.13 -6.12
N ASN A 54 -11.45 1.24 -6.17
CA ASN A 54 -11.06 0.57 -7.40
C ASN A 54 -11.27 -0.93 -7.20
N SER A 55 -11.96 -1.59 -8.13
CA SER A 55 -12.09 -3.04 -8.16
C SER A 55 -11.60 -3.60 -9.48
N VAL A 56 -10.68 -4.56 -9.44
CA VAL A 56 -10.27 -5.34 -10.60
C VAL A 56 -10.93 -6.71 -10.51
N THR A 57 -11.68 -7.09 -11.53
CA THR A 57 -12.24 -8.43 -11.68
C THR A 57 -11.34 -9.23 -12.63
N ILE A 58 -10.98 -10.43 -12.21
CA ILE A 58 -10.07 -11.33 -12.92
C ILE A 58 -10.74 -12.69 -13.08
N ASP A 59 -10.81 -13.18 -14.31
CA ASP A 59 -11.27 -14.52 -14.64
C ASP A 59 -10.08 -15.49 -14.72
N PRO A 60 -9.83 -16.31 -13.68
CA PRO A 60 -8.70 -17.24 -13.67
C PRO A 60 -8.90 -18.42 -14.64
N ALA A 61 -10.11 -18.66 -15.14
CA ALA A 61 -10.38 -19.69 -16.14
C ALA A 61 -10.00 -19.23 -17.56
N ASN A 62 -9.76 -17.92 -17.76
CA ASN A 62 -9.27 -17.41 -19.01
C ASN A 62 -7.80 -17.80 -19.21
N PRO A 63 -7.41 -18.49 -20.29
CA PRO A 63 -6.04 -18.98 -20.49
C PRO A 63 -5.00 -17.87 -20.66
N ALA A 64 -5.41 -16.62 -20.91
CA ALA A 64 -4.51 -15.47 -20.94
C ALA A 64 -4.14 -14.98 -19.54
N VAL A 65 -4.85 -15.41 -18.50
CA VAL A 65 -4.65 -14.95 -17.12
C VAL A 65 -3.69 -15.86 -16.39
N THR A 66 -2.65 -15.27 -15.78
CA THR A 66 -1.83 -15.94 -14.77
C THR A 66 -1.77 -15.10 -13.50
N LEU A 67 -1.95 -15.75 -12.36
CA LEU A 67 -1.79 -15.15 -11.03
C LEU A 67 -0.44 -15.58 -10.45
N LYS A 68 0.30 -14.65 -9.87
CA LYS A 68 1.52 -14.97 -9.11
C LYS A 68 1.60 -14.20 -7.81
N ALA A 69 1.98 -14.88 -6.74
CA ALA A 69 2.55 -14.23 -5.58
C ALA A 69 3.97 -13.75 -5.92
N ALA A 70 4.42 -12.69 -5.27
CA ALA A 70 5.77 -12.18 -5.43
C ALA A 70 6.23 -11.50 -4.14
N VAL A 71 7.49 -11.68 -3.77
CA VAL A 71 8.16 -10.87 -2.73
C VAL A 71 8.93 -9.72 -3.38
N GLY A 72 9.11 -8.64 -2.62
CA GLY A 72 9.93 -7.50 -3.03
C GLY A 72 11.33 -7.95 -3.40
N LYS A 73 11.87 -7.41 -4.51
CA LYS A 73 13.23 -7.73 -5.01
C LYS A 73 13.54 -9.21 -5.23
N ASP A 74 12.50 -10.07 -5.28
CA ASP A 74 12.60 -11.53 -5.37
C ASP A 74 13.34 -12.19 -4.20
N THR A 75 13.42 -11.53 -3.04
CA THR A 75 14.04 -12.08 -1.83
C THR A 75 13.45 -11.43 -0.58
N VAL A 76 13.22 -12.23 0.47
CA VAL A 76 12.55 -11.76 1.70
C VAL A 76 13.35 -10.66 2.40
N LEU A 77 14.67 -10.80 2.47
CA LEU A 77 15.54 -9.90 3.21
C LEU A 77 16.79 -9.53 2.40
N THR A 78 17.09 -8.23 2.40
CA THR A 78 18.38 -7.70 1.93
C THR A 78 18.95 -6.71 2.95
N ASP A 79 20.23 -6.39 2.80
CA ASP A 79 20.90 -5.41 3.68
C ASP A 79 20.51 -3.96 3.38
N ASP A 80 19.72 -3.73 2.34
CA ASP A 80 19.27 -2.43 1.93
C ASP A 80 18.36 -1.75 2.98
N PRO A 81 18.19 -0.41 2.93
CA PRO A 81 17.35 0.30 3.90
C PRO A 81 15.90 -0.19 3.97
N TYR A 82 15.39 -0.77 2.87
CA TYR A 82 14.04 -1.29 2.81
C TYR A 82 13.92 -2.76 3.19
N LYS A 83 15.03 -3.44 3.50
CA LYS A 83 15.04 -4.83 3.96
C LYS A 83 14.33 -5.78 3.00
N GLY A 84 14.64 -5.68 1.71
CA GLY A 84 14.02 -6.54 0.68
C GLY A 84 12.71 -6.00 0.14
N ARG A 85 12.02 -5.13 0.87
CA ARG A 85 10.75 -4.54 0.44
C ARG A 85 10.90 -3.72 -0.85
N GLU A 86 9.85 -3.73 -1.65
CA GLU A 86 9.77 -3.06 -2.94
C GLU A 86 8.42 -2.38 -3.13
N SER A 87 8.38 -1.33 -3.95
CA SER A 87 7.14 -0.65 -4.29
C SER A 87 6.35 -1.47 -5.32
N ILE A 88 5.03 -1.47 -5.20
CA ILE A 88 4.16 -2.27 -6.09
C ILE A 88 4.32 -1.89 -7.55
N SER A 89 4.45 -0.60 -7.87
CA SER A 89 4.66 -0.18 -9.25
C SER A 89 6.00 -0.67 -9.83
N ASN A 90 7.10 -0.64 -9.07
CA ASN A 90 8.39 -1.15 -9.53
C ASN A 90 8.32 -2.67 -9.76
N LEU A 91 7.73 -3.39 -8.80
CA LEU A 91 7.54 -4.84 -8.88
C LEU A 91 6.68 -5.22 -10.10
N THR A 92 5.56 -4.51 -10.31
CA THR A 92 4.66 -4.70 -11.45
C THR A 92 5.40 -4.48 -12.76
N ALA A 93 6.14 -3.37 -12.89
CA ALA A 93 6.90 -3.02 -14.08
C ALA A 93 8.00 -4.04 -14.38
N ARG A 94 8.86 -4.35 -13.41
CA ARG A 94 10.03 -5.23 -13.63
C ARG A 94 9.64 -6.68 -13.92
N ARG A 95 8.51 -7.13 -13.35
CA ARG A 95 7.98 -8.48 -13.60
C ARG A 95 7.15 -8.54 -14.88
N GLY A 96 6.77 -7.40 -15.47
CA GLY A 96 5.92 -7.34 -16.66
C GLY A 96 4.46 -7.70 -16.39
N ALA A 97 3.98 -7.50 -15.16
CA ALA A 97 2.60 -7.79 -14.79
C ALA A 97 1.64 -6.70 -15.33
N LEU A 98 0.41 -7.10 -15.65
CA LEU A 98 -0.65 -6.20 -16.06
C LEU A 98 -1.16 -5.40 -14.85
N ILE A 99 -1.44 -6.11 -13.76
CA ILE A 99 -1.84 -5.54 -12.46
C ILE A 99 -0.89 -6.04 -11.37
N GLY A 100 -0.57 -5.17 -10.43
CA GLY A 100 0.01 -5.55 -9.15
C GLY A 100 -0.71 -4.86 -8.00
N VAL A 101 -0.85 -5.56 -6.89
CA VAL A 101 -1.42 -5.04 -5.64
C VAL A 101 -0.62 -5.54 -4.46
N ASN A 102 -0.55 -4.75 -3.38
CA ASN A 102 0.05 -5.22 -2.13
C ASN A 102 -0.71 -6.41 -1.53
N ALA A 103 0.00 -7.29 -0.82
CA ALA A 103 -0.58 -8.47 -0.22
C ALA A 103 -0.49 -8.47 1.31
N ASP A 104 0.39 -9.27 1.90
CA ASP A 104 0.39 -9.58 3.32
C ASP A 104 1.00 -8.46 4.19
N PHE A 105 0.79 -8.59 5.50
CA PHE A 105 1.39 -7.75 6.51
C PHE A 105 2.87 -8.08 6.72
N PHE A 106 3.63 -7.09 7.17
CA PHE A 106 5.06 -7.24 7.44
C PHE A 106 5.52 -6.33 8.59
N PRO A 107 6.52 -6.75 9.39
CA PRO A 107 7.15 -5.93 10.41
C PRO A 107 8.25 -5.03 9.81
N PHE A 108 8.95 -4.27 10.65
CA PHE A 108 10.03 -3.39 10.17
C PHE A 108 11.18 -4.18 9.48
N THR A 109 11.36 -5.46 9.82
CA THR A 109 12.34 -6.39 9.22
C THR A 109 11.98 -6.80 7.79
N GLY A 110 10.74 -6.62 7.36
CA GLY A 110 10.32 -6.72 5.96
C GLY A 110 9.83 -8.10 5.50
N ASP A 111 9.92 -9.12 6.35
CA ASP A 111 9.42 -10.47 6.09
C ASP A 111 7.89 -10.56 6.13
N PRO A 112 7.24 -11.31 5.21
CA PRO A 112 5.79 -11.55 5.30
C PRO A 112 5.42 -12.26 6.60
N LEU A 113 4.35 -11.82 7.27
CA LEU A 113 3.91 -12.40 8.55
C LEU A 113 3.04 -13.65 8.39
N GLY A 114 2.54 -13.93 7.20
CA GLY A 114 1.75 -15.11 6.86
C GLY A 114 2.30 -15.79 5.62
N VAL A 115 1.52 -16.77 5.14
CA VAL A 115 2.01 -17.70 4.12
C VAL A 115 2.29 -17.00 2.80
N CYS A 116 3.46 -17.27 2.24
CA CYS A 116 3.80 -16.89 0.87
C CYS A 116 4.28 -18.14 0.14
N ILE A 117 3.56 -18.53 -0.91
CA ILE A 117 3.99 -19.60 -1.82
C ILE A 117 4.15 -19.01 -3.21
N ILE A 118 5.31 -19.23 -3.83
CA ILE A 118 5.64 -18.77 -5.19
C ILE A 118 6.04 -19.99 -6.03
N ASP A 119 5.29 -20.28 -7.09
CA ASP A 119 5.57 -21.41 -8.01
C ASP A 119 5.74 -22.76 -7.25
N GLY A 120 4.92 -22.93 -6.20
CA GLY A 120 4.90 -24.07 -5.29
C GLY A 120 6.01 -24.14 -4.23
N GLU A 121 6.95 -23.19 -4.20
CA GLU A 121 7.95 -23.04 -3.13
C GLU A 121 7.35 -22.32 -1.93
N LEU A 122 7.55 -22.85 -0.72
CA LEU A 122 7.19 -22.17 0.53
C LEU A 122 8.23 -21.11 0.87
N VAL A 123 7.90 -19.85 0.63
CA VAL A 123 8.77 -18.69 0.88
C VAL A 123 8.57 -18.13 2.27
N SER A 124 7.34 -18.12 2.79
CA SER A 124 7.02 -17.74 4.17
C SER A 124 5.98 -18.69 4.76
N GLU A 125 6.12 -19.02 6.04
CA GLU A 125 5.19 -19.88 6.80
C GLU A 125 3.84 -19.20 7.07
N PRO A 126 2.75 -19.97 7.26
CA PRO A 126 1.50 -19.39 7.74
C PRO A 126 1.57 -18.94 9.20
N ASP A 127 0.95 -17.80 9.50
CA ASP A 127 0.46 -17.53 10.86
C ASP A 127 -0.76 -18.41 11.11
N ASN A 128 -0.69 -19.26 12.13
CA ASN A 128 -1.71 -20.26 12.46
C ASN A 128 -3.11 -19.70 12.76
N HIS A 129 -3.26 -18.38 12.85
CA HIS A 129 -4.53 -17.71 13.10
C HIS A 129 -5.09 -17.02 11.85
N ARG A 130 -4.27 -16.72 10.84
CA ARG A 130 -4.64 -15.83 9.75
C ARG A 130 -5.13 -16.57 8.53
N CYS A 131 -6.09 -15.97 7.84
CA CYS A 131 -6.53 -16.45 6.55
C CYS A 131 -5.58 -16.05 5.41
N CYS A 132 -5.63 -16.78 4.30
CA CYS A 132 -4.85 -16.50 3.10
C CYS A 132 -5.66 -16.77 1.82
N LEU A 133 -5.24 -16.14 0.72
CA LEU A 133 -5.67 -16.49 -0.64
C LEU A 133 -4.77 -17.61 -1.16
N VAL A 134 -5.38 -18.60 -1.81
CA VAL A 134 -4.72 -19.76 -2.41
C VAL A 134 -5.09 -19.87 -3.89
N VAL A 135 -4.08 -20.15 -4.73
CA VAL A 135 -4.23 -20.53 -6.14
C VAL A 135 -3.66 -21.93 -6.34
N LEU A 136 -4.50 -22.86 -6.76
CA LEU A 136 -4.11 -24.23 -7.07
C LEU A 136 -3.52 -24.34 -8.48
N LYS A 137 -2.82 -25.44 -8.76
CA LYS A 137 -2.23 -25.74 -10.09
C LYS A 137 -3.23 -25.78 -11.24
N ASP A 138 -4.50 -26.10 -10.95
CA ASP A 138 -5.59 -26.09 -11.92
C ASP A 138 -6.27 -24.72 -12.05
N HIS A 139 -5.66 -23.67 -11.47
CA HIS A 139 -6.14 -22.29 -11.41
C HIS A 139 -7.37 -22.07 -10.50
N THR A 140 -7.81 -23.09 -9.75
CA THR A 140 -8.87 -22.94 -8.76
C THR A 140 -8.41 -22.02 -7.63
N LEU A 141 -9.30 -21.11 -7.23
CA LEU A 141 -9.10 -20.19 -6.11
C LEU A 141 -9.76 -20.74 -4.84
N SER A 142 -9.10 -20.53 -3.70
CA SER A 142 -9.68 -20.82 -2.40
C SER A 142 -9.15 -19.86 -1.33
N PHE A 143 -9.79 -19.90 -0.16
CA PHE A 143 -9.29 -19.28 1.05
C PHE A 143 -9.19 -20.33 2.14
N ASP A 144 -8.22 -20.19 3.03
CA ASP A 144 -7.98 -21.12 4.13
C ASP A 144 -7.40 -20.37 5.34
N ASN A 145 -7.47 -20.98 6.53
CA ASN A 145 -6.68 -20.59 7.70
C ASN A 145 -5.65 -21.71 7.95
N PRO A 146 -4.49 -21.67 7.26
CA PRO A 146 -3.49 -22.71 7.36
C PRO A 146 -2.78 -22.77 8.70
N VAL A 147 -2.38 -23.99 9.11
CA VAL A 147 -1.52 -24.21 10.27
C VAL A 147 -0.21 -24.88 9.83
N PHE A 148 0.93 -24.29 10.20
CA PHE A 148 2.25 -24.82 9.90
C PHE A 148 2.52 -26.11 10.68
N ASP A 149 3.01 -27.15 10.00
CA ASP A 149 3.41 -28.42 10.62
C ASP A 149 4.64 -28.97 9.91
N ALA A 150 5.82 -28.77 10.51
CA ALA A 150 7.08 -29.16 9.90
C ALA A 150 7.96 -29.91 10.90
N LYS A 151 8.67 -30.94 10.43
CA LYS A 151 9.61 -31.72 11.24
C LYS A 151 10.88 -32.04 10.48
N LEU A 152 11.99 -32.10 11.20
CA LEU A 152 13.23 -32.71 10.74
C LEU A 152 13.35 -34.11 11.37
N THR A 153 13.91 -35.06 10.65
CA THR A 153 14.14 -36.43 11.10
C THR A 153 15.56 -36.85 10.73
N LEU A 154 16.30 -37.33 11.72
CA LEU A 154 17.67 -37.83 11.58
C LEU A 154 17.67 -39.27 11.08
N SER A 155 18.81 -39.74 10.57
CA SER A 155 18.96 -41.11 10.05
C SER A 155 18.66 -42.21 11.09
N ASN A 156 18.79 -41.91 12.38
CA ASN A 156 18.47 -42.85 13.48
C ASN A 156 16.98 -42.82 13.89
N GLY A 157 16.13 -42.07 13.19
CA GLY A 157 14.71 -41.92 13.48
C GLY A 157 14.36 -40.84 14.50
N THR A 158 15.34 -40.24 15.18
CA THR A 158 15.11 -39.12 16.10
C THR A 158 14.60 -37.91 15.32
N SER A 159 13.60 -37.21 15.86
CA SER A 159 12.96 -36.07 15.19
C SER A 159 12.84 -34.84 16.08
N ARG A 160 12.78 -33.67 15.45
CA ARG A 160 12.51 -32.37 16.10
C ARG A 160 11.52 -31.58 15.24
N GLN A 161 10.63 -30.85 15.91
CA GLN A 161 9.75 -29.89 15.24
C GLN A 161 10.56 -28.74 14.65
N ILE A 162 10.12 -28.26 13.49
CA ILE A 162 10.61 -27.03 12.87
C ILE A 162 9.56 -25.96 13.16
N ASP A 163 10.00 -24.88 13.76
CA ASP A 163 9.14 -23.79 14.23
C ASP A 163 8.90 -22.73 13.15
N GLY A 164 9.68 -22.72 12.06
CA GLY A 164 9.50 -21.78 10.96
C GLY A 164 10.48 -21.96 9.80
N ILE A 165 10.29 -21.15 8.76
CA ILE A 165 11.08 -20.98 7.56
C ILE A 165 11.19 -19.49 7.21
N ASN A 166 12.39 -19.04 6.84
CA ASN A 166 12.64 -17.72 6.26
C ASN A 166 12.14 -16.53 7.12
N ARG A 167 12.25 -16.65 8.44
CA ARG A 167 12.03 -15.55 9.40
C ARG A 167 13.15 -15.52 10.43
N GLU A 168 13.26 -14.43 11.18
CA GLU A 168 14.20 -14.39 12.30
C GLU A 168 13.83 -15.45 13.36
N ARG A 169 14.86 -16.10 13.91
CA ARG A 169 14.74 -17.20 14.88
C ARG A 169 14.82 -16.68 16.32
N ASP A 170 13.86 -17.04 17.16
CA ASP A 170 13.91 -16.81 18.61
C ASP A 170 14.71 -17.88 19.37
N THR A 171 14.85 -17.70 20.68
CA THR A 171 15.37 -18.75 21.56
C THR A 171 14.46 -19.98 21.56
N ASN A 172 15.02 -21.17 21.82
CA ASN A 172 14.33 -22.45 21.81
C ASN A 172 13.64 -22.87 20.50
N GLN A 173 13.88 -22.19 19.39
CA GLN A 173 13.29 -22.53 18.09
C GLN A 173 14.28 -23.24 17.16
N VAL A 174 13.75 -23.92 16.16
CA VAL A 174 14.42 -24.42 14.96
C VAL A 174 13.79 -23.77 13.73
N VAL A 175 14.55 -22.98 12.98
CA VAL A 175 14.08 -22.28 11.78
C VAL A 175 14.95 -22.65 10.59
N ILE A 176 14.33 -22.89 9.43
CA ILE A 176 15.04 -23.13 8.18
C ILE A 176 15.21 -21.82 7.42
N TYR A 177 16.40 -21.56 6.88
CA TYR A 177 16.61 -20.47 5.94
C TYR A 177 17.01 -21.03 4.58
N THR A 178 16.37 -20.51 3.54
CA THR A 178 16.57 -20.87 2.13
C THR A 178 17.10 -19.68 1.33
N GLN A 179 17.46 -19.87 0.06
CA GLN A 179 17.87 -18.76 -0.81
C GLN A 179 16.79 -17.69 -0.98
N SER A 180 15.50 -18.07 -0.88
CA SER A 180 14.40 -17.12 -0.93
C SER A 180 14.41 -16.14 0.23
N PHE A 181 15.05 -16.50 1.36
CA PHE A 181 15.21 -15.59 2.48
C PHE A 181 16.18 -14.44 2.19
N GLY A 182 17.35 -14.74 1.65
CA GLY A 182 18.43 -13.76 1.47
C GLY A 182 19.80 -14.43 1.43
N ALA A 183 20.86 -13.61 1.46
CA ALA A 183 22.23 -14.13 1.36
C ALA A 183 22.75 -14.79 2.65
N HIS A 184 22.23 -14.37 3.81
CA HIS A 184 22.72 -14.80 5.12
C HIS A 184 21.59 -14.93 6.16
N THR A 185 21.82 -15.70 7.22
CA THR A 185 20.94 -15.74 8.40
C THR A 185 21.10 -14.47 9.25
N PRO A 186 20.02 -13.90 9.83
CA PRO A 186 20.11 -12.69 10.65
C PRO A 186 19.65 -13.03 12.07
N SER A 187 20.50 -13.66 12.88
CA SER A 187 20.10 -14.04 14.24
C SER A 187 20.51 -12.98 15.26
N LYS A 188 19.55 -12.41 15.99
CA LYS A 188 19.80 -11.57 17.18
C LYS A 188 20.59 -12.28 18.28
N TYR A 189 20.36 -13.58 18.47
CA TYR A 189 21.01 -14.41 19.49
C TYR A 189 21.87 -15.49 18.85
N THR A 190 22.99 -15.83 19.48
CA THR A 190 23.82 -16.95 19.04
C THR A 190 23.05 -18.27 19.14
N GLY A 191 23.40 -19.22 18.27
CA GLY A 191 22.77 -20.52 18.21
C GLY A 191 23.65 -21.58 17.54
N THR A 192 23.07 -22.73 17.26
CA THR A 192 23.69 -23.75 16.40
C THR A 192 23.07 -23.65 15.01
N GLU A 193 23.91 -23.53 13.98
CA GLU A 193 23.50 -23.49 12.58
C GLU A 193 24.10 -24.66 11.82
N VAL A 194 23.23 -25.45 11.19
CA VAL A 194 23.62 -26.58 10.34
C VAL A 194 23.50 -26.13 8.90
N VAL A 195 24.62 -26.17 8.17
CA VAL A 195 24.67 -25.96 6.73
C VAL A 195 24.43 -27.31 6.07
N ALA A 196 23.44 -27.39 5.18
CA ALA A 196 23.13 -28.63 4.47
C ALA A 196 22.71 -28.38 3.02
N THR A 197 23.02 -29.31 2.13
CA THR A 197 22.70 -29.25 0.69
C THR A 197 21.72 -30.34 0.30
N SER A 198 20.93 -30.09 -0.76
CA SER A 198 19.97 -31.06 -1.30
C SER A 198 19.65 -30.78 -2.77
N GLY A 199 19.53 -31.85 -3.55
CA GLY A 199 18.97 -31.81 -4.91
C GLY A 199 17.44 -31.80 -4.95
N ASP A 200 16.76 -31.94 -3.81
CA ASP A 200 15.30 -31.97 -3.70
C ASP A 200 14.69 -30.57 -3.55
N LEU A 201 15.51 -29.51 -3.47
CA LEU A 201 15.08 -28.11 -3.36
C LEU A 201 14.38 -27.62 -4.66
N PRO A 202 13.47 -26.63 -4.58
CA PRO A 202 13.05 -25.86 -3.40
C PRO A 202 12.10 -26.61 -2.45
N ILE A 203 11.91 -26.08 -1.24
CA ILE A 203 10.99 -26.68 -0.25
C ILE A 203 9.54 -26.48 -0.73
N LYS A 204 8.85 -27.60 -1.01
CA LYS A 204 7.44 -27.64 -1.40
C LYS A 204 6.61 -28.38 -0.36
N VAL A 205 5.40 -27.89 -0.08
CA VAL A 205 4.51 -28.48 0.92
C VAL A 205 4.13 -29.92 0.54
N GLY A 206 4.18 -30.82 1.52
CA GLY A 206 3.85 -32.24 1.36
C GLY A 206 4.98 -33.10 0.79
N LYS A 207 6.12 -32.50 0.38
CA LYS A 207 7.29 -33.23 -0.09
C LYS A 207 8.35 -33.35 1.01
N SER A 208 9.01 -34.52 1.08
CA SER A 208 10.18 -34.69 1.94
C SER A 208 11.44 -34.27 1.19
N ILE A 209 12.34 -33.57 1.88
CA ILE A 209 13.59 -33.04 1.36
C ILE A 209 14.74 -33.77 2.06
N ASN A 210 15.56 -34.51 1.31
CA ASN A 210 16.71 -35.20 1.87
C ASN A 210 17.94 -34.30 1.84
N LEU A 211 18.57 -34.10 2.98
CA LEU A 211 19.67 -33.17 3.18
C LEU A 211 20.95 -33.90 3.58
N THR A 212 22.07 -33.41 3.07
CA THR A 212 23.41 -33.81 3.53
C THR A 212 24.05 -32.65 4.28
N VAL A 213 24.43 -32.89 5.54
CA VAL A 213 25.09 -31.89 6.37
C VAL A 213 26.50 -31.66 5.86
N THR A 214 26.84 -30.40 5.57
CA THR A 214 28.20 -30.01 5.18
C THR A 214 28.96 -29.38 6.35
N GLU A 215 28.25 -28.71 7.26
CA GLU A 215 28.86 -28.03 8.40
C GLU A 215 27.89 -27.91 9.58
N VAL A 216 28.44 -27.91 10.80
CA VAL A 216 27.71 -27.58 12.03
C VAL A 216 28.49 -26.49 12.76
N ARG A 217 27.88 -25.32 12.89
CA ARG A 217 28.48 -24.14 13.53
C ARG A 217 27.81 -23.87 14.86
N THR A 218 28.59 -23.78 15.93
CA THR A 218 28.11 -23.35 17.24
C THR A 218 28.40 -21.87 17.46
N ASP A 219 27.61 -21.23 18.31
CA ASP A 219 27.70 -19.80 18.63
C ASP A 219 27.59 -18.88 17.38
N SER A 220 26.91 -19.36 16.34
CA SER A 220 26.72 -18.65 15.08
C SER A 220 25.55 -17.67 15.15
N ARG A 221 25.65 -16.59 14.37
CA ARG A 221 24.60 -15.55 14.25
C ARG A 221 24.37 -15.02 12.83
N ASN A 222 25.26 -15.36 11.91
CA ASN A 222 25.28 -14.84 10.54
C ASN A 222 26.05 -15.82 9.65
N THR A 223 25.32 -16.72 9.02
CA THR A 223 25.85 -17.74 8.11
C THR A 223 25.37 -17.47 6.71
N SER A 224 26.28 -17.52 5.73
CA SER A 224 25.92 -17.51 4.31
C SER A 224 25.08 -18.72 3.95
N ILE A 225 23.95 -18.48 3.30
CA ILE A 225 23.03 -19.53 2.84
C ILE A 225 23.60 -20.10 1.52
N PRO A 226 23.81 -21.43 1.38
CA PRO A 226 24.29 -22.03 0.13
C PRO A 226 23.24 -21.95 -0.98
N LYS A 227 23.68 -21.85 -2.24
CA LYS A 227 22.76 -21.77 -3.40
C LYS A 227 21.95 -23.06 -3.61
N ASP A 228 22.56 -24.19 -3.30
CA ASP A 228 22.04 -25.55 -3.42
C ASP A 228 21.67 -26.15 -2.06
N GLY A 229 21.39 -25.27 -1.07
CA GLY A 229 21.24 -25.70 0.31
C GLY A 229 20.38 -24.79 1.15
N VAL A 230 20.35 -25.14 2.43
CA VAL A 230 19.60 -24.46 3.48
C VAL A 230 20.46 -24.34 4.73
N ILE A 231 20.04 -23.44 5.61
CA ILE A 231 20.54 -23.37 6.98
C ILE A 231 19.44 -23.82 7.93
N ILE A 232 19.71 -24.81 8.77
CA ILE A 232 18.85 -25.15 9.90
C ILE A 232 19.44 -24.46 11.13
N SER A 233 18.84 -23.34 11.53
CA SER A 233 19.29 -22.55 12.68
C SER A 233 18.49 -22.93 13.91
N SER A 234 19.15 -23.06 15.06
CA SER A 234 18.46 -23.32 16.33
C SER A 234 19.02 -22.50 17.49
N GLY A 235 18.12 -22.00 18.33
CA GLY A 235 18.42 -21.23 19.55
C GLY A 235 18.36 -22.08 20.80
N SER A 236 19.14 -21.74 21.82
CA SER A 236 19.12 -22.47 23.09
C SER A 236 17.75 -22.43 23.78
N PRO A 237 17.29 -23.53 24.41
CA PRO A 237 17.97 -24.82 24.54
C PRO A 237 17.84 -25.78 23.34
N ALA A 238 16.98 -25.51 22.35
CA ALA A 238 16.84 -26.37 21.16
C ALA A 238 18.15 -26.55 20.37
N ALA A 239 19.07 -25.59 20.45
CA ALA A 239 20.40 -25.66 19.83
C ALA A 239 21.19 -26.94 20.18
N TYR A 240 21.06 -27.46 21.42
CA TYR A 240 21.76 -28.68 21.85
C TYR A 240 21.37 -29.88 21.01
N PHE A 241 20.11 -29.95 20.56
CA PHE A 241 19.64 -31.02 19.69
C PHE A 241 20.48 -31.11 18.41
N LEU A 242 20.68 -29.98 17.70
CA LEU A 242 21.48 -29.96 16.47
C LEU A 242 22.96 -30.22 16.78
N LYS A 243 23.50 -29.59 17.82
CA LYS A 243 24.92 -29.69 18.19
C LYS A 243 25.34 -31.12 18.56
N GLU A 244 24.49 -31.85 19.28
CA GLU A 244 24.84 -33.17 19.83
C GLU A 244 24.54 -34.32 18.87
N ASN A 245 23.65 -34.11 17.88
CA ASN A 245 23.16 -35.18 17.02
C ASN A 245 23.58 -35.08 15.55
N LEU A 246 24.25 -34.00 15.13
CA LEU A 246 24.66 -33.79 13.74
C LEU A 246 26.15 -33.45 13.64
N LYS A 247 26.79 -33.97 12.59
CA LYS A 247 28.14 -33.64 12.13
C LYS A 247 28.20 -33.64 10.59
N PRO A 248 29.24 -33.05 9.98
CA PRO A 248 29.44 -33.13 8.54
C PRO A 248 29.38 -34.57 8.01
N GLY A 249 28.68 -34.75 6.89
CA GLY A 249 28.43 -36.05 6.25
C GLY A 249 27.15 -36.76 6.72
N ASP A 250 26.54 -36.32 7.83
CA ASP A 250 25.27 -36.90 8.28
C ASP A 250 24.13 -36.57 7.30
N LYS A 251 23.17 -37.50 7.22
CA LYS A 251 21.95 -37.33 6.44
C LYS A 251 20.74 -37.11 7.36
N LEU A 252 19.86 -36.23 6.93
CA LEU A 252 18.58 -35.97 7.58
C LEU A 252 17.51 -35.67 6.52
N SER A 253 16.24 -35.79 6.90
CA SER A 253 15.11 -35.42 6.04
C SER A 253 14.28 -34.34 6.71
N ILE A 254 13.78 -33.39 5.92
CA ILE A 254 12.78 -32.42 6.36
C ILE A 254 11.46 -32.77 5.70
N GLN A 255 10.36 -32.65 6.44
CA GLN A 255 9.01 -32.73 5.91
C GLN A 255 8.25 -31.48 6.35
N VAL A 256 7.84 -30.68 5.37
CA VAL A 256 7.02 -29.47 5.60
C VAL A 256 5.59 -29.77 5.17
N GLY A 257 4.67 -29.66 6.11
CA GLY A 257 3.24 -29.78 5.91
C GLY A 257 2.52 -28.48 6.28
N ILE A 258 1.34 -28.31 5.70
CA ILE A 258 0.37 -27.30 6.12
C ILE A 258 -0.96 -28.01 6.33
N LYS A 259 -1.55 -27.84 7.51
CA LYS A 259 -2.87 -28.36 7.83
C LYS A 259 -3.91 -27.33 7.40
N SER A 260 -4.80 -27.76 6.51
CA SER A 260 -5.94 -26.96 6.08
C SER A 260 -7.06 -26.98 7.12
N THR A 261 -7.74 -25.86 7.29
CA THR A 261 -9.01 -25.78 8.02
C THR A 261 -10.22 -25.76 7.07
N ASN A 262 -9.99 -25.55 5.78
CA ASN A 262 -10.99 -25.52 4.72
C ASN A 262 -10.79 -26.59 3.62
N LYS A 263 -10.17 -27.72 3.95
CA LYS A 263 -9.96 -28.90 3.07
C LYS A 263 -9.19 -28.61 1.77
N VAL A 264 -8.37 -27.56 1.74
CA VAL A 264 -7.43 -27.30 0.66
C VAL A 264 -6.34 -28.37 0.67
N ASP A 265 -6.09 -28.99 -0.49
CA ASP A 265 -4.91 -29.84 -0.68
C ASP A 265 -3.67 -28.96 -0.90
N TRP A 266 -2.94 -28.71 0.18
CA TRP A 266 -1.75 -27.86 0.17
C TRP A 266 -0.60 -28.38 -0.71
N SER A 267 -0.62 -29.65 -1.14
CA SER A 267 0.35 -30.18 -2.11
C SER A 267 0.10 -29.72 -3.56
N GLN A 268 -1.10 -29.18 -3.83
CA GLN A 268 -1.51 -28.64 -5.13
C GLN A 268 -1.47 -27.11 -5.20
N VAL A 269 -1.05 -26.44 -4.13
CA VAL A 269 -0.95 -24.98 -4.08
C VAL A 269 0.25 -24.54 -4.90
N GLU A 270 0.00 -23.65 -5.85
CA GLU A 270 1.03 -23.07 -6.72
C GLU A 270 1.37 -21.64 -6.28
N GLN A 271 0.36 -20.88 -5.82
CA GLN A 271 0.55 -19.54 -5.27
C GLN A 271 -0.26 -19.40 -3.98
N ALA A 272 0.29 -18.67 -3.00
CA ALA A 272 -0.48 -18.25 -1.84
C ALA A 272 0.05 -16.91 -1.32
N VAL A 273 -0.86 -16.07 -0.84
CA VAL A 273 -0.52 -14.84 -0.12
C VAL A 273 -1.34 -14.74 1.15
N GLY A 274 -0.67 -14.40 2.25
CA GLY A 274 -1.29 -14.16 3.54
C GLY A 274 -2.14 -12.89 3.54
N GLY A 275 -2.96 -12.77 4.58
CA GLY A 275 -3.74 -11.57 4.80
C GLY A 275 -4.55 -11.69 6.08
N GLY A 276 -5.79 -11.23 6.00
CA GLY A 276 -6.76 -11.25 7.08
C GLY A 276 -7.14 -9.88 7.62
N PRO A 277 -8.18 -9.84 8.47
CA PRO A 277 -9.04 -10.98 8.79
C PRO A 277 -9.98 -11.34 7.63
N TRP A 278 -10.75 -12.41 7.77
CA TRP A 278 -11.91 -12.66 6.92
C TRP A 278 -12.87 -11.46 6.92
N LEU A 279 -13.54 -11.29 5.78
CA LEU A 279 -14.61 -10.30 5.58
C LEU A 279 -15.94 -11.01 5.31
N LEU A 280 -15.93 -11.99 4.40
CA LEU A 280 -17.09 -12.77 4.00
C LEU A 280 -16.76 -14.27 3.96
N LYS A 281 -17.64 -15.09 4.52
CA LYS A 281 -17.68 -16.55 4.33
C LYS A 281 -19.07 -16.96 3.85
N ASP A 282 -19.15 -17.69 2.75
CA ASP A 282 -20.39 -18.22 2.16
C ASP A 282 -21.49 -17.14 2.00
N GLY A 283 -21.09 -15.96 1.52
CA GLY A 283 -21.97 -14.80 1.27
C GLY A 283 -22.42 -14.05 2.53
N ARG A 284 -21.88 -14.40 3.70
CA ARG A 284 -22.20 -13.78 5.00
C ARG A 284 -20.99 -13.06 5.55
N GLN A 285 -21.23 -11.91 6.18
CA GLN A 285 -20.18 -11.20 6.91
C GLN A 285 -19.60 -12.09 8.00
N TYR A 286 -18.28 -12.24 7.99
CA TYR A 286 -17.54 -13.06 8.93
C TYR A 286 -16.23 -12.34 9.25
N ILE A 287 -16.22 -11.56 10.32
CA ILE A 287 -15.05 -10.79 10.78
C ILE A 287 -14.80 -11.22 12.23
N ASP A 288 -13.77 -12.03 12.43
CA ASP A 288 -13.33 -12.44 13.76
C ASP A 288 -11.88 -12.00 13.98
N GLY A 289 -11.68 -10.67 13.99
CA GLY A 289 -10.36 -10.06 14.12
C GLY A 289 -9.60 -10.56 15.34
N LYS A 290 -10.27 -10.76 16.48
CA LYS A 290 -9.63 -11.26 17.70
C LYS A 290 -9.04 -12.66 17.51
N SER A 291 -9.79 -13.58 16.89
CA SER A 291 -9.29 -14.93 16.62
C SER A 291 -8.13 -14.94 15.63
N GLU A 292 -8.10 -13.96 14.71
CA GLU A 292 -7.06 -13.80 13.68
C GLU A 292 -5.94 -12.83 14.10
N SER A 293 -5.83 -12.51 15.40
CA SER A 293 -4.81 -11.63 15.99
C SER A 293 -4.81 -10.17 15.50
N PHE A 294 -5.98 -9.62 15.20
CA PHE A 294 -6.21 -8.20 14.91
C PHE A 294 -6.92 -7.48 16.07
N PRO A 295 -6.43 -6.30 16.50
CA PRO A 295 -7.08 -5.53 17.57
C PRO A 295 -8.39 -4.89 17.10
N ASP A 296 -9.32 -4.63 18.01
CA ASP A 296 -10.65 -4.08 17.69
C ASP A 296 -10.59 -2.75 16.92
N VAL A 297 -9.64 -1.88 17.26
CA VAL A 297 -9.44 -0.60 16.56
C VAL A 297 -9.03 -0.80 15.09
N PHE A 298 -8.30 -1.87 14.78
CA PHE A 298 -7.97 -2.22 13.39
C PHE A 298 -9.23 -2.55 12.60
N CYS A 299 -10.22 -3.17 13.23
CA CYS A 299 -11.47 -3.56 12.57
C CYS A 299 -12.45 -2.39 12.40
N THR A 300 -12.53 -1.51 13.41
CA THR A 300 -13.56 -0.47 13.52
C THR A 300 -13.13 0.89 12.96
N ALA A 301 -11.82 1.20 12.91
CA ALA A 301 -11.33 2.45 12.37
C ALA A 301 -11.32 2.45 10.82
N ARG A 302 -11.57 3.64 10.26
CA ARG A 302 -11.46 3.89 8.82
C ARG A 302 -10.00 4.02 8.41
N HIS A 303 -9.59 3.19 7.45
CA HIS A 303 -8.27 3.23 6.86
C HIS A 303 -8.36 2.97 5.35
N PRO A 304 -7.30 3.32 4.58
CA PRO A 304 -7.11 2.70 3.28
C PRO A 304 -7.08 1.18 3.44
N ARG A 305 -7.71 0.46 2.52
CA ARG A 305 -7.81 -1.00 2.56
C ARG A 305 -7.49 -1.60 1.21
N THR A 306 -6.87 -2.77 1.24
CA THR A 306 -6.80 -3.70 0.12
C THR A 306 -7.56 -4.96 0.54
N ALA A 307 -8.34 -5.54 -0.36
CA ALA A 307 -9.07 -6.78 -0.12
C ALA A 307 -9.09 -7.64 -1.37
N VAL A 308 -9.25 -8.95 -1.17
CA VAL A 308 -9.51 -9.89 -2.25
C VAL A 308 -10.76 -10.71 -1.95
N GLY A 309 -11.48 -11.07 -3.01
CA GLY A 309 -12.69 -11.88 -2.90
C GLY A 309 -12.85 -12.82 -4.07
N ILE A 310 -13.64 -13.87 -3.87
CA ILE A 310 -14.02 -14.84 -4.90
C ILE A 310 -15.52 -14.69 -5.12
N THR A 311 -15.94 -14.52 -6.37
CA THR A 311 -17.37 -14.49 -6.77
C THR A 311 -17.95 -15.89 -6.87
N ALA A 312 -19.27 -16.02 -6.96
CA ALA A 312 -19.93 -17.32 -7.09
C ALA A 312 -19.53 -18.08 -8.37
N ASP A 313 -19.15 -17.38 -9.43
CA ASP A 313 -18.64 -17.93 -10.69
C ASP A 313 -17.12 -18.12 -10.72
N GLY A 314 -16.44 -18.01 -9.57
CA GLY A 314 -15.02 -18.35 -9.44
C GLY A 314 -14.03 -17.27 -9.89
N LYS A 315 -14.50 -16.04 -10.15
CA LYS A 315 -13.62 -14.91 -10.48
C LYS A 315 -12.97 -14.35 -9.22
N LEU A 316 -11.73 -13.91 -9.36
CA LEU A 316 -11.04 -13.14 -8.34
C LEU A 316 -11.45 -11.67 -8.45
N MET A 317 -11.68 -11.04 -7.31
CA MET A 317 -11.81 -9.59 -7.18
C MET A 317 -10.66 -9.06 -6.34
N ILE A 318 -9.97 -8.03 -6.82
CA ILE A 318 -9.04 -7.22 -6.05
C ILE A 318 -9.72 -5.87 -5.82
N VAL A 319 -9.83 -5.41 -4.58
CA VAL A 319 -10.44 -4.12 -4.25
C VAL A 319 -9.46 -3.27 -3.45
N THR A 320 -9.26 -2.03 -3.88
CA THR A 320 -8.58 -1.00 -3.08
C THR A 320 -9.54 0.13 -2.76
N VAL A 321 -9.50 0.59 -1.51
CA VAL A 321 -10.21 1.78 -1.05
C VAL A 321 -9.18 2.75 -0.50
N ASP A 322 -9.07 3.92 -1.11
CA ASP A 322 -8.12 4.94 -0.64
C ASP A 322 -8.57 5.54 0.70
N GLY A 323 -7.68 6.18 1.45
CA GLY A 323 -8.02 6.70 2.77
C GLY A 323 -7.00 7.65 3.37
N ARG A 324 -7.32 8.22 4.55
CA ARG A 324 -6.48 9.22 5.27
C ARG A 324 -6.16 10.46 4.43
N GLN A 325 -7.04 10.79 3.49
CA GLN A 325 -6.94 11.98 2.65
C GLN A 325 -8.23 12.80 2.79
N THR A 326 -8.19 14.04 2.32
CA THR A 326 -9.41 14.86 2.20
C THR A 326 -10.41 14.15 1.32
N ILE A 327 -9.98 13.77 0.10
CA ILE A 327 -10.77 13.13 -0.95
C ILE A 327 -11.15 11.66 -0.71
N SER A 328 -10.57 11.02 0.30
CA SER A 328 -11.01 9.70 0.73
C SER A 328 -10.66 9.46 2.19
N LYS A 329 -11.69 9.20 3.01
CA LYS A 329 -11.49 8.92 4.45
C LYS A 329 -11.08 7.47 4.73
N GLY A 330 -11.30 6.58 3.79
CA GLY A 330 -11.13 5.14 3.97
C GLY A 330 -12.35 4.48 4.62
N ILE A 331 -12.22 3.18 4.84
CA ILE A 331 -13.32 2.30 5.20
C ILE A 331 -12.92 1.39 6.38
N ASN A 332 -13.88 1.07 7.24
CA ASN A 332 -13.71 0.07 8.29
C ASN A 332 -14.01 -1.33 7.73
N LEU A 333 -13.71 -2.41 8.46
CA LEU A 333 -13.87 -3.76 7.93
C LEU A 333 -15.34 -4.18 7.72
N PRO A 334 -16.31 -3.86 8.60
CA PRO A 334 -17.73 -4.16 8.36
C PRO A 334 -18.29 -3.51 7.08
N ASP A 335 -17.98 -2.23 6.85
CA ASP A 335 -18.39 -1.51 5.63
C ASP A 335 -17.69 -2.07 4.39
N LEU A 336 -16.41 -2.48 4.52
CA LEU A 336 -15.67 -3.14 3.46
C LEU A 336 -16.27 -4.51 3.12
N ALA A 337 -16.66 -5.32 4.11
CA ALA A 337 -17.34 -6.60 3.86
C ALA A 337 -18.68 -6.37 3.11
N SER A 338 -19.43 -5.34 3.50
CA SER A 338 -20.65 -4.94 2.81
C SER A 338 -20.39 -4.50 1.36
N LEU A 339 -19.31 -3.74 1.13
CA LEU A 339 -18.85 -3.35 -0.21
C LEU A 339 -18.45 -4.56 -1.05
N MET A 340 -17.62 -5.47 -0.53
CA MET A 340 -17.19 -6.69 -1.23
C MET A 340 -18.42 -7.53 -1.64
N LYS A 341 -19.40 -7.67 -0.74
CA LYS A 341 -20.64 -8.38 -1.03
C LYS A 341 -21.46 -7.68 -2.12
N LYS A 342 -21.58 -6.35 -2.06
CA LYS A 342 -22.27 -5.54 -3.08
C LYS A 342 -21.62 -5.70 -4.47
N LEU A 343 -20.29 -5.82 -4.51
CA LEU A 343 -19.53 -6.03 -5.74
C LEU A 343 -19.59 -7.49 -6.25
N GLY A 344 -20.16 -8.43 -5.48
CA GLY A 344 -20.44 -9.80 -5.93
C GLY A 344 -19.57 -10.89 -5.29
N ALA A 345 -18.70 -10.56 -4.34
CA ALA A 345 -17.91 -11.55 -3.62
C ALA A 345 -18.80 -12.42 -2.71
N VAL A 346 -18.59 -13.74 -2.75
CA VAL A 346 -19.18 -14.69 -1.79
C VAL A 346 -18.23 -15.00 -0.65
N ASN A 347 -16.93 -15.06 -0.94
CA ASN A 347 -15.86 -15.19 0.05
C ASN A 347 -14.91 -14.01 -0.13
N ALA A 348 -14.42 -13.44 0.97
CA ALA A 348 -13.48 -12.33 0.91
C ALA A 348 -12.64 -12.22 2.17
N ILE A 349 -11.40 -11.77 2.01
CA ILE A 349 -10.47 -11.46 3.09
C ILE A 349 -9.89 -10.06 2.89
N ASN A 350 -9.53 -9.41 4.00
CA ASN A 350 -8.73 -8.19 3.97
C ASN A 350 -7.26 -8.54 3.69
N LEU A 351 -6.50 -7.63 3.08
CA LEU A 351 -5.04 -7.68 2.92
C LEU A 351 -4.41 -6.49 3.66
N ASP A 352 -3.08 -6.32 3.62
CA ASP A 352 -2.45 -5.16 4.25
C ASP A 352 -3.02 -3.85 3.70
N GLY A 353 -3.14 -2.85 4.56
CA GLY A 353 -3.84 -1.60 4.29
C GLY A 353 -3.00 -0.37 4.58
N GLY A 354 -3.68 0.74 4.85
CA GLY A 354 -3.01 1.99 5.24
C GLY A 354 -2.07 2.49 4.13
N GLY A 355 -0.82 2.78 4.49
CA GLY A 355 0.17 3.26 3.53
C GLY A 355 0.60 2.21 2.49
N SER A 356 0.27 0.94 2.72
CA SER A 356 0.62 -0.16 1.82
C SER A 356 -0.36 -0.28 0.65
N THR A 357 -1.62 0.17 0.81
CA THR A 357 -2.66 0.12 -0.22
C THR A 357 -2.22 0.80 -1.51
N THR A 358 -1.82 -0.03 -2.49
CA THR A 358 -1.32 0.41 -3.78
C THR A 358 -1.81 -0.55 -4.85
N LEU A 359 -2.49 -0.03 -5.86
CA LEU A 359 -2.90 -0.74 -7.06
C LEU A 359 -2.12 -0.17 -8.24
N SER A 360 -1.40 -1.02 -8.95
CA SER A 360 -0.63 -0.64 -10.13
C SER A 360 -1.16 -1.31 -11.39
N TYR A 361 -1.20 -0.56 -12.48
CA TYR A 361 -1.39 -1.04 -13.85
C TYR A 361 -0.11 -0.81 -14.65
N ARG A 362 0.53 -1.89 -15.09
CA ARG A 362 1.78 -1.87 -15.90
C ARG A 362 2.87 -0.95 -15.33
N GLY A 363 2.95 -0.83 -14.01
CA GLY A 363 3.93 0.03 -13.33
C GLY A 363 3.52 1.48 -13.09
N SER A 364 2.30 1.90 -13.45
CA SER A 364 1.72 3.16 -12.97
C SER A 364 0.75 2.92 -11.84
N ILE A 365 0.67 3.84 -10.88
CA ILE A 365 -0.23 3.76 -9.74
C ILE A 365 -1.60 4.28 -10.19
N ILE A 366 -2.66 3.49 -10.01
CA ILE A 366 -4.03 3.83 -10.46
C ILE A 366 -5.00 4.14 -9.30
N ASN A 367 -4.51 4.07 -8.05
CA ASN A 367 -5.19 4.56 -6.84
C ASN A 367 -4.40 5.74 -6.21
N SER A 368 -4.79 6.18 -5.01
CA SER A 368 -4.14 7.26 -4.26
C SER A 368 -3.48 6.75 -2.96
N PRO A 369 -2.18 6.42 -2.96
CA PRO A 369 -1.47 6.03 -1.74
C PRO A 369 -1.55 7.10 -0.65
N SER A 370 -1.90 6.70 0.58
CA SER A 370 -2.28 7.65 1.63
C SER A 370 -1.18 8.62 2.05
N GLY A 371 0.10 8.22 1.90
CA GLY A 371 1.26 9.06 2.24
C GLY A 371 1.62 10.12 1.19
N GLY A 372 0.96 10.12 0.02
CA GLY A 372 1.44 10.83 -1.17
C GLY A 372 2.58 10.10 -1.88
N GLU A 373 2.91 8.89 -1.44
CA GLU A 373 3.77 7.95 -2.13
C GLU A 373 3.36 6.55 -1.73
N GLN A 374 3.61 5.61 -2.64
CA GLN A 374 3.51 4.19 -2.33
C GLN A 374 4.58 3.81 -1.31
N ARG A 375 4.20 2.95 -0.36
CA ARG A 375 5.14 2.33 0.57
C ARG A 375 5.87 1.17 -0.11
N GLN A 376 7.09 0.89 0.33
CA GLN A 376 7.78 -0.37 0.01
C GLN A 376 7.14 -1.49 0.84
N VAL A 377 6.66 -2.55 0.19
CA VAL A 377 5.96 -3.67 0.85
C VAL A 377 6.73 -4.97 0.70
N ALA A 378 6.44 -5.94 1.56
CA ALA A 378 7.11 -7.24 1.59
C ALA A 378 6.75 -8.10 0.38
N ASP A 379 5.46 -8.17 0.06
CA ASP A 379 4.94 -9.04 -0.98
C ASP A 379 3.71 -8.44 -1.69
N ALA A 380 3.32 -9.11 -2.77
CA ALA A 380 2.30 -8.66 -3.69
C ALA A 380 1.59 -9.82 -4.37
N LEU A 381 0.39 -9.53 -4.88
CA LEU A 381 -0.30 -10.34 -5.85
C LEU A 381 -0.18 -9.67 -7.23
N LEU A 382 0.33 -10.41 -8.21
CA LEU A 382 0.51 -9.98 -9.58
C LEU A 382 -0.46 -10.73 -10.50
N VAL A 383 -1.03 -9.99 -11.45
CA VAL A 383 -1.90 -10.52 -12.50
C VAL A 383 -1.25 -10.26 -13.84
N PHE A 384 -1.06 -11.32 -14.62
CA PHE A 384 -0.56 -11.28 -15.98
C PHE A 384 -1.70 -11.54 -16.95
N SER A 385 -1.80 -10.70 -17.96
CA SER A 385 -2.66 -10.86 -19.13
C SER A 385 -2.19 -9.84 -20.16
N ASP A 386 -2.34 -10.15 -21.45
CA ASP A 386 -1.98 -9.20 -22.50
C ASP A 386 -2.92 -8.00 -22.46
N PRO A 387 -2.39 -6.76 -22.55
CA PRO A 387 -3.22 -5.57 -22.66
C PRO A 387 -4.17 -5.66 -23.84
N ILE A 388 -5.33 -5.02 -23.76
CA ILE A 388 -6.27 -4.99 -24.88
C ILE A 388 -5.59 -4.47 -26.16
N ALA A 389 -5.79 -5.19 -27.26
CA ALA A 389 -5.34 -4.74 -28.57
C ALA A 389 -6.27 -3.61 -29.06
N LEU A 390 -5.70 -2.45 -29.31
CA LEU A 390 -6.42 -1.27 -29.81
C LEU A 390 -5.86 -0.84 -31.16
N PRO A 391 -6.67 -0.17 -32.00
CA PRO A 391 -6.15 0.49 -33.20
C PRO A 391 -5.02 1.46 -32.82
N GLU A 392 -3.86 1.31 -33.47
CA GLU A 392 -2.73 2.20 -33.21
C GLU A 392 -3.10 3.64 -33.58
N LEU A 393 -2.98 4.53 -32.60
CA LEU A 393 -2.95 5.96 -32.87
C LEU A 393 -1.52 6.36 -33.24
N PRO A 394 -1.34 7.39 -34.09
CA PRO A 394 -0.09 8.13 -34.14
C PRO A 394 0.34 8.61 -32.75
N LYS A 395 1.54 9.20 -32.68
CA LYS A 395 2.16 9.64 -31.42
C LYS A 395 1.17 10.37 -30.51
N LEU A 396 0.85 9.72 -29.38
CA LEU A 396 0.01 10.29 -28.32
C LEU A 396 0.79 11.38 -27.56
N LYS A 397 0.07 12.37 -27.04
CA LYS A 397 0.58 13.44 -26.18
C LYS A 397 -0.38 13.71 -25.04
N LEU A 398 0.16 13.84 -23.83
CA LEU A 398 -0.55 14.31 -22.65
C LEU A 398 -0.41 15.83 -22.54
N ASN A 399 -1.54 16.53 -22.43
CA ASN A 399 -1.57 17.98 -22.29
C ASN A 399 -1.99 18.35 -20.87
N LEU A 400 -1.06 18.94 -20.12
CA LEU A 400 -1.32 19.57 -18.85
C LEU A 400 -1.78 21.01 -19.08
N PRO A 401 -2.76 21.53 -18.31
CA PRO A 401 -3.12 22.95 -18.40
C PRO A 401 -1.97 23.86 -17.94
N GLN A 402 -1.16 23.40 -16.98
CA GLN A 402 0.00 24.09 -16.44
C GLN A 402 0.94 23.08 -15.77
N ALA A 403 2.24 23.41 -15.69
CA ALA A 403 3.26 22.55 -15.07
C ALA A 403 3.21 22.56 -13.53
N GLU A 404 2.71 23.64 -12.95
CA GLU A 404 2.47 23.77 -11.51
C GLU A 404 0.96 23.85 -11.25
N ILE A 405 0.43 23.00 -10.38
CA ILE A 405 -1.00 22.96 -10.05
C ILE A 405 -1.15 23.11 -8.54
N ALA A 406 -2.02 24.00 -8.09
CA ALA A 406 -2.24 24.24 -6.68
C ALA A 406 -3.01 23.08 -6.04
N ALA A 407 -2.62 22.65 -4.84
CA ALA A 407 -3.31 21.60 -4.11
C ALA A 407 -4.79 21.98 -3.85
N GLY A 408 -5.70 21.05 -4.09
CA GLY A 408 -7.16 21.30 -4.03
C GLY A 408 -7.76 21.91 -5.31
N GLU A 409 -6.96 22.43 -6.23
CA GLU A 409 -7.42 22.92 -7.54
C GLU A 409 -7.27 21.80 -8.58
N GLY A 410 -8.33 21.03 -8.79
CA GLY A 410 -8.30 19.94 -9.75
C GLY A 410 -8.18 20.40 -11.21
N ALA A 411 -7.69 19.52 -12.07
CA ALA A 411 -7.40 19.80 -13.47
C ALA A 411 -7.86 18.67 -14.38
N GLN A 412 -8.71 18.97 -15.36
CA GLN A 412 -9.02 18.02 -16.43
C GLN A 412 -7.82 17.88 -17.37
N LEU A 413 -7.35 16.64 -17.53
CA LEU A 413 -6.31 16.29 -18.48
C LEU A 413 -6.92 15.91 -19.82
N TYR A 414 -6.19 16.20 -20.90
CA TYR A 414 -6.60 15.84 -22.25
C TYR A 414 -5.45 15.20 -23.01
N LEU A 415 -5.80 14.19 -23.80
CA LEU A 415 -4.89 13.53 -24.71
C LEU A 415 -5.13 14.03 -26.13
N THR A 416 -4.04 14.26 -26.85
CA THR A 416 -4.05 14.51 -28.30
C THR A 416 -3.15 13.51 -29.01
N TRP A 417 -3.39 13.27 -30.30
CA TRP A 417 -2.54 12.42 -31.12
C TRP A 417 -2.27 13.05 -32.49
N GLY A 418 -1.16 12.62 -33.09
CA GLY A 418 -0.72 13.09 -34.41
C GLY A 418 -0.22 14.54 -34.41
N ASP A 419 0.31 14.95 -35.55
CA ASP A 419 0.92 16.29 -35.70
C ASP A 419 -0.12 17.41 -35.64
N ASP A 420 -1.37 17.13 -36.04
CA ASP A 420 -2.49 18.07 -35.98
C ASP A 420 -3.14 18.18 -34.58
N ALA A 421 -2.59 17.49 -33.57
CA ALA A 421 -3.08 17.48 -32.20
C ALA A 421 -4.57 17.12 -32.08
N GLN A 422 -5.01 16.06 -32.77
CA GLN A 422 -6.39 15.60 -32.72
C GLN A 422 -6.75 15.10 -31.32
N VAL A 423 -7.89 15.54 -30.77
CA VAL A 423 -8.38 15.10 -29.47
C VAL A 423 -8.97 13.70 -29.57
N LEU A 424 -8.79 12.88 -28.54
CA LEU A 424 -9.38 11.54 -28.51
C LEU A 424 -10.91 11.62 -28.44
N THR A 425 -11.57 10.75 -29.20
CA THR A 425 -13.02 10.57 -29.13
C THR A 425 -13.44 9.96 -27.79
N PRO A 426 -14.71 10.09 -27.37
CA PRO A 426 -15.21 9.45 -26.15
C PRO A 426 -14.96 7.94 -26.10
N ASP A 427 -15.08 7.23 -27.23
CA ASP A 427 -14.84 5.79 -27.28
C ASP A 427 -13.35 5.43 -27.16
N GLN A 428 -12.45 6.27 -27.68
CA GLN A 428 -11.02 6.12 -27.43
C GLN A 428 -10.68 6.39 -25.96
N LEU A 429 -11.28 7.42 -25.36
CA LEU A 429 -11.05 7.77 -23.94
C LEU A 429 -11.50 6.67 -22.97
N LYS A 430 -12.54 5.90 -23.29
CA LYS A 430 -12.94 4.73 -22.47
C LYS A 430 -11.80 3.74 -22.28
N ASN A 431 -10.97 3.57 -23.30
CA ASN A 431 -9.82 2.64 -23.31
C ASN A 431 -8.53 3.24 -22.72
N VAL A 432 -8.55 4.51 -22.31
CA VAL A 432 -7.38 5.15 -21.69
C VAL A 432 -7.31 4.77 -20.22
N VAL A 433 -6.22 4.15 -19.76
CA VAL A 433 -5.99 3.92 -18.33
C VAL A 433 -5.12 5.03 -17.78
N TRP A 434 -5.66 5.79 -16.82
CA TRP A 434 -4.96 6.90 -16.19
C TRP A 434 -4.24 6.44 -14.94
N GLY A 435 -3.06 6.98 -14.70
CA GLY A 435 -2.29 6.69 -13.50
C GLY A 435 -1.32 7.81 -13.14
N THR A 436 -0.56 7.54 -12.08
CA THR A 436 0.44 8.46 -11.55
C THR A 436 1.75 7.74 -11.26
N GLY A 437 2.86 8.48 -11.24
CA GLY A 437 4.17 8.00 -10.78
C GLY A 437 4.72 8.94 -9.71
N ASN A 438 5.09 8.39 -8.55
CA ASN A 438 5.57 9.15 -7.37
C ASN A 438 4.63 10.32 -6.99
N ALA A 439 3.33 10.00 -6.94
CA ALA A 439 2.20 10.91 -7.10
C ALA A 439 2.07 12.03 -6.05
N SER A 440 1.91 13.27 -6.50
CA SER A 440 1.48 14.42 -5.68
C SER A 440 -0.05 14.52 -5.52
N GLY A 441 -0.81 13.56 -6.05
CA GLY A 441 -2.26 13.58 -6.13
C GLY A 441 -2.85 12.30 -6.71
N PHE A 442 -4.09 12.36 -7.16
CA PHE A 442 -4.85 11.24 -7.75
C PHE A 442 -5.37 11.64 -9.11
N VAL A 443 -5.24 10.79 -10.13
CA VAL A 443 -5.97 10.97 -11.40
C VAL A 443 -7.05 9.91 -11.48
N ASN A 444 -8.30 10.35 -11.65
CA ASN A 444 -9.38 9.41 -11.85
C ASN A 444 -9.36 8.82 -13.26
N GLN A 445 -10.14 7.77 -13.47
CA GLN A 445 -10.19 7.07 -14.75
C GLN A 445 -10.92 7.84 -15.88
N MET A 446 -11.38 9.06 -15.59
CA MET A 446 -11.91 10.05 -16.54
C MET A 446 -10.86 11.13 -16.89
N GLY A 447 -9.63 11.02 -16.38
CA GLY A 447 -8.54 11.95 -16.63
C GLY A 447 -8.60 13.24 -15.81
N TYR A 448 -9.35 13.27 -14.72
CA TYR A 448 -9.36 14.41 -13.81
C TYR A 448 -8.30 14.24 -12.72
N LEU A 449 -7.33 15.15 -12.67
CA LEU A 449 -6.27 15.18 -11.67
C LEU A 449 -6.73 15.99 -10.45
N THR A 450 -6.62 15.36 -9.29
CA THR A 450 -6.81 15.95 -7.96
C THR A 450 -5.45 16.07 -7.27
N PRO A 451 -4.83 17.26 -7.21
CA PRO A 451 -3.55 17.49 -6.53
C PRO A 451 -3.73 17.57 -5.00
N ILE A 452 -2.88 16.87 -4.24
CA ILE A 452 -3.04 16.67 -2.79
C ILE A 452 -1.79 17.09 -2.00
N LYS A 453 -0.61 16.54 -2.32
CA LYS A 453 0.62 16.69 -1.56
C LYS A 453 1.66 17.52 -2.31
N LEU A 454 2.33 18.43 -1.60
CA LEU A 454 3.36 19.31 -2.16
C LEU A 454 4.61 18.52 -2.58
N ARG A 455 4.66 18.06 -3.82
CA ARG A 455 5.81 17.37 -4.39
C ARG A 455 5.77 17.41 -5.92
N ARG A 456 6.89 17.02 -6.52
CA ARG A 456 6.95 16.66 -7.94
C ARG A 456 6.56 15.20 -8.09
N GLY A 457 5.81 14.92 -9.13
CA GLY A 457 5.45 13.58 -9.57
C GLY A 457 5.14 13.59 -11.06
N SER A 458 4.48 12.54 -11.53
CA SER A 458 4.04 12.45 -12.92
C SER A 458 2.60 11.93 -12.99
N VAL A 459 1.90 12.35 -14.04
CA VAL A 459 0.66 11.73 -14.51
C VAL A 459 0.97 10.95 -15.78
N SER A 460 0.36 9.78 -15.92
CA SER A 460 0.52 8.92 -17.09
C SER A 460 -0.83 8.52 -17.65
N ALA A 461 -0.84 8.22 -18.95
CA ALA A 461 -1.99 7.67 -19.64
C ALA A 461 -1.53 6.54 -20.57
N TYR A 462 -2.18 5.39 -20.46
CA TYR A 462 -1.99 4.27 -21.38
C TYR A 462 -3.11 4.24 -22.40
N TYR A 463 -2.76 4.02 -23.66
CA TYR A 463 -3.70 3.67 -24.72
C TYR A 463 -3.09 2.54 -25.54
N GLY A 464 -3.59 1.31 -25.35
CA GLY A 464 -3.00 0.10 -25.94
C GLY A 464 -1.56 -0.09 -25.46
N SER A 465 -0.61 -0.18 -26.40
CA SER A 465 0.82 -0.30 -26.10
C SER A 465 1.49 1.03 -25.70
N GLN A 466 0.93 2.17 -26.11
CA GLN A 466 1.53 3.49 -25.85
C GLN A 466 1.30 3.94 -24.41
N ILE A 467 2.34 4.52 -23.83
CA ILE A 467 2.29 5.28 -22.58
C ILE A 467 2.80 6.69 -22.85
N VAL A 468 2.08 7.68 -22.36
CA VAL A 468 2.53 9.07 -22.30
C VAL A 468 2.52 9.52 -20.86
N SER A 469 3.53 10.30 -20.49
CA SER A 469 3.66 10.85 -19.15
C SER A 469 4.00 12.34 -19.21
N SER A 470 3.63 13.07 -18.16
CA SER A 470 4.07 14.45 -17.97
C SER A 470 4.32 14.72 -16.50
N ASP A 471 5.39 15.48 -16.24
CA ASP A 471 5.74 15.92 -14.90
C ASP A 471 4.76 16.97 -14.39
N VAL A 472 4.38 16.84 -13.12
CA VAL A 472 3.53 17.80 -12.43
C VAL A 472 4.16 18.17 -11.10
N LYS A 473 4.17 19.47 -10.79
CA LYS A 473 4.56 19.98 -9.47
C LYS A 473 3.32 20.49 -8.76
N VAL A 474 3.04 19.94 -7.58
CA VAL A 474 1.95 20.45 -6.74
C VAL A 474 2.49 21.52 -5.80
N ILE A 475 1.86 22.69 -5.85
CA ILE A 475 2.19 23.86 -5.03
C ILE A 475 1.10 24.11 -3.98
N PRO A 476 1.37 24.87 -2.89
CA PRO A 476 0.36 25.16 -1.88
C PRO A 476 -0.91 25.75 -2.49
N GLY A 477 -2.06 25.24 -2.04
CA GLY A 477 -3.37 25.78 -2.37
C GLY A 477 -3.64 27.14 -1.71
N ALA A 478 -4.84 27.67 -1.94
CA ALA A 478 -5.31 28.85 -1.23
C ALA A 478 -5.41 28.57 0.30
N PRO A 479 -5.08 29.55 1.15
CA PRO A 479 -5.32 29.45 2.60
C PRO A 479 -6.74 29.01 2.92
N SER A 480 -6.88 27.90 3.63
CA SER A 480 -8.19 27.34 4.00
C SER A 480 -8.32 27.09 5.50
N ASN A 481 -7.22 26.79 6.17
CA ASN A 481 -7.21 26.50 7.60
C ASN A 481 -6.19 27.38 8.31
N LEU A 482 -6.63 28.01 9.41
CA LEU A 482 -5.80 28.73 10.35
C LEU A 482 -6.03 28.11 11.73
N ASP A 483 -4.95 27.73 12.40
CA ASP A 483 -4.98 27.29 13.79
C ASP A 483 -4.04 28.15 14.61
N VAL A 484 -4.32 28.28 15.91
CA VAL A 484 -3.41 28.91 16.86
C VAL A 484 -3.42 28.11 18.14
N VAL A 485 -2.24 27.73 18.62
CA VAL A 485 -2.07 27.03 19.90
C VAL A 485 -1.28 27.93 20.84
N LEU A 486 -1.83 28.15 22.04
CA LEU A 486 -1.16 28.87 23.12
C LEU A 486 -0.66 27.89 24.18
N ILE A 487 0.65 27.74 24.30
CA ILE A 487 1.30 26.79 25.22
C ILE A 487 1.99 27.58 26.34
N PRO A 488 1.54 27.48 27.60
CA PRO A 488 2.24 28.06 28.74
C PRO A 488 3.67 27.50 28.90
N ASP A 489 4.59 28.34 29.35
CA ASP A 489 5.94 27.91 29.70
C ASP A 489 5.91 27.08 30.99
N LYS A 490 6.62 25.95 30.98
CA LYS A 490 6.64 24.99 32.11
C LYS A 490 7.30 25.54 33.37
N THR A 491 8.22 26.50 33.22
CA THR A 491 9.05 27.07 34.28
C THR A 491 8.56 28.45 34.72
N ASN A 492 7.85 29.16 33.85
CA ASN A 492 7.36 30.50 34.12
C ASN A 492 5.89 30.65 33.70
N GLN A 493 4.98 30.62 34.68
CA GLN A 493 3.54 30.73 34.45
C GLN A 493 3.08 32.08 33.86
N LEU A 494 3.97 33.08 33.80
CA LEU A 494 3.72 34.37 33.14
C LEU A 494 4.19 34.38 31.68
N LYS A 495 4.75 33.29 31.17
CA LYS A 495 5.20 33.15 29.79
C LYS A 495 4.41 32.05 29.09
N ALA A 496 4.17 32.26 27.81
CA ALA A 496 3.58 31.28 26.92
C ALA A 496 4.12 31.48 25.49
N THR A 497 3.96 30.47 24.65
CA THR A 497 4.30 30.53 23.23
C THR A 497 3.01 30.38 22.44
N ALA A 498 2.71 31.35 21.58
CA ALA A 498 1.64 31.24 20.60
C ALA A 498 2.24 30.75 19.28
N THR A 499 1.79 29.61 18.78
CA THR A 499 2.14 29.10 17.46
C THR A 499 0.90 29.12 16.57
N VAL A 500 0.93 29.94 15.54
CA VAL A 500 -0.09 30.02 14.49
C VAL A 500 0.34 29.13 13.34
N THR A 501 -0.55 28.28 12.85
CA THR A 501 -0.30 27.41 11.70
C THR A 501 -1.31 27.70 10.59
N LEU A 502 -0.81 28.02 9.39
CA LEU A 502 -1.61 28.28 8.21
C LEU A 502 -1.42 27.17 7.16
N THR A 503 -2.52 26.56 6.75
CA THR A 503 -2.50 25.47 5.76
C THR A 503 -3.58 25.61 4.69
N ASP A 504 -3.38 24.93 3.57
CA ASP A 504 -4.41 24.76 2.53
C ASP A 504 -5.47 23.72 2.94
N VAL A 505 -6.44 23.45 2.04
CA VAL A 505 -7.53 22.50 2.30
C VAL A 505 -7.04 21.08 2.61
N ASN A 506 -5.85 20.71 2.13
CA ASN A 506 -5.24 19.39 2.32
C ASN A 506 -4.26 19.35 3.50
N GLY A 507 -4.18 20.43 4.28
CA GLY A 507 -3.28 20.55 5.42
C GLY A 507 -1.82 20.79 5.02
N ASN A 508 -1.55 21.20 3.78
CA ASN A 508 -0.19 21.54 3.39
C ASN A 508 0.21 22.92 3.92
N PRO A 509 1.47 23.11 4.37
CA PRO A 509 1.94 24.38 4.92
C PRO A 509 1.97 25.49 3.87
N ILE A 510 1.51 26.69 4.26
CA ILE A 510 1.57 27.88 3.41
C ILE A 510 2.57 28.88 4.00
N ALA A 511 3.74 28.99 3.38
CA ALA A 511 4.79 29.93 3.73
C ALA A 511 4.53 31.34 3.16
N GLY A 512 5.17 32.35 3.76
CA GLY A 512 5.20 33.70 3.19
C GLY A 512 3.91 34.49 3.38
N LYS A 513 2.99 34.06 4.26
CA LYS A 513 1.72 34.77 4.52
C LYS A 513 1.80 35.58 5.80
N GLN A 514 1.24 36.79 5.73
CA GLN A 514 1.11 37.68 6.88
C GLN A 514 0.13 37.09 7.88
N VAL A 515 0.50 37.12 9.15
CA VAL A 515 -0.30 36.72 10.31
C VAL A 515 -0.32 37.89 11.28
N ALA A 516 -1.49 38.18 11.83
CA ALA A 516 -1.65 39.12 12.93
C ALA A 516 -2.21 38.42 14.17
N LEU A 517 -1.74 38.83 15.34
CA LEU A 517 -2.13 38.34 16.65
C LEU A 517 -2.77 39.45 17.48
N VAL A 518 -3.85 39.09 18.17
CA VAL A 518 -4.46 39.89 19.22
C VAL A 518 -4.43 39.07 20.50
N VAL A 519 -3.75 39.58 21.52
CA VAL A 519 -3.62 38.94 22.83
C VAL A 519 -4.60 39.59 23.81
N THR A 520 -5.41 38.78 24.49
CA THR A 520 -6.24 39.20 25.62
C THR A 520 -5.62 38.69 26.91
N GLY A 521 -5.47 39.57 27.91
CA GLY A 521 -4.86 39.20 29.19
C GLY A 521 -3.34 38.99 29.14
N GLY A 522 -2.65 39.70 28.26
CA GLY A 522 -1.20 39.64 28.11
C GLY A 522 -0.69 40.50 26.94
N LYS A 523 0.59 40.36 26.60
CA LYS A 523 1.24 41.05 25.49
C LYS A 523 2.18 40.10 24.73
N ALA A 524 2.10 40.11 23.40
CA ALA A 524 3.07 39.44 22.55
C ALA A 524 4.36 40.28 22.39
N ASP A 525 5.49 39.61 22.24
CA ASP A 525 6.74 40.24 21.76
C ASP A 525 6.61 40.75 20.32
N GLN A 526 5.86 40.02 19.49
CA GLN A 526 5.47 40.38 18.13
C GLN A 526 3.98 40.10 17.90
N ASP A 527 3.23 41.15 17.53
CA ASP A 527 1.80 41.08 17.23
C ASP A 527 1.51 40.75 15.76
N ASN A 528 2.54 40.63 14.93
CA ASN A 528 2.43 40.21 13.54
C ASN A 528 3.73 39.57 13.03
N GLY A 529 3.62 38.86 11.90
CA GLY A 529 4.78 38.33 11.19
C GLY A 529 4.40 37.47 9.99
N ILE A 530 5.37 36.72 9.48
CA ILE A 530 5.22 35.93 8.25
C ILE A 530 5.39 34.44 8.57
N THR A 531 4.54 33.59 7.99
CA THR A 531 4.66 32.14 8.11
C THR A 531 5.96 31.62 7.48
N ASN A 532 6.64 30.72 8.20
CA ASN A 532 7.85 30.04 7.74
C ASN A 532 7.54 28.90 6.74
N ALA A 533 8.55 28.11 6.35
CA ALA A 533 8.39 26.98 5.43
C ALA A 533 7.42 25.87 5.91
N LYS A 534 7.15 25.80 7.22
CA LYS A 534 6.15 24.90 7.82
C LYS A 534 4.77 25.54 7.93
N GLY A 535 4.57 26.73 7.38
CA GLY A 535 3.32 27.47 7.51
C GLY A 535 3.11 28.06 8.91
N GLU A 536 4.17 28.17 9.72
CA GLU A 536 4.07 28.55 11.12
C GLU A 536 4.56 29.99 11.36
N PHE A 537 3.87 30.70 12.25
CA PHE A 537 4.34 31.94 12.88
C PHE A 537 4.28 31.76 14.40
N THR A 538 5.38 32.05 15.10
CA THR A 538 5.47 31.85 16.56
C THR A 538 5.78 33.17 17.26
N ALA A 539 5.09 33.48 18.36
CA ALA A 539 5.32 34.65 19.19
C ALA A 539 5.39 34.27 20.68
N SER A 540 6.26 34.94 21.43
CA SER A 540 6.34 34.79 22.89
C SER A 540 5.32 35.72 23.54
N ILE A 541 4.48 35.17 24.40
CA ILE A 541 3.42 35.88 25.12
C ILE A 541 3.83 36.06 26.58
N THR A 542 3.74 37.29 27.07
CA THR A 542 3.79 37.59 28.50
C THR A 542 2.37 37.75 29.00
N LEU A 543 1.94 36.84 29.88
CA LEU A 543 0.59 36.81 30.44
C LEU A 543 0.48 37.74 31.64
N ASP A 544 -0.63 38.46 31.74
CA ASP A 544 -0.98 39.23 32.93
C ASP A 544 -1.51 38.26 34.00
N PRO A 545 -0.88 38.15 35.19
CA PRO A 545 -1.34 37.24 36.24
C PRO A 545 -2.78 37.53 36.68
N ASN A 546 -3.22 38.79 36.61
CA ASN A 546 -4.50 39.25 37.14
C ASN A 546 -5.62 39.23 36.09
N ALA A 547 -5.33 38.92 34.83
CA ALA A 547 -6.33 38.88 33.78
C ALA A 547 -7.28 37.68 33.94
N ALA A 548 -8.59 37.96 33.91
CA ALA A 548 -9.64 36.94 33.98
C ALA A 548 -9.69 36.04 32.73
N VAL A 549 -9.27 36.54 31.58
CA VAL A 549 -9.22 35.82 30.31
C VAL A 549 -7.83 35.96 29.73
N LYS A 550 -7.23 34.82 29.35
CA LYS A 550 -5.88 34.73 28.76
C LYS A 550 -5.99 33.97 27.45
N SER A 551 -6.02 34.68 26.34
CA SER A 551 -6.24 34.07 25.02
C SER A 551 -5.50 34.80 23.92
N VAL A 552 -5.29 34.09 22.82
CA VAL A 552 -4.72 34.64 21.59
C VAL A 552 -5.70 34.40 20.46
N LYS A 553 -5.95 35.44 19.67
CA LYS A 553 -6.67 35.38 18.40
C LYS A 553 -5.68 35.66 17.27
N ALA A 554 -5.62 34.76 16.29
CA ALA A 554 -4.82 34.91 15.08
C ALA A 554 -5.71 35.25 13.88
N SER A 555 -5.16 35.97 12.90
CA SER A 555 -5.80 36.22 11.62
C SER A 555 -4.81 36.20 10.45
N SER A 556 -5.24 35.69 9.30
CA SER A 556 -4.48 35.68 8.05
C SER A 556 -5.40 35.50 6.85
N GLY A 557 -5.32 36.38 5.85
CA GLY A 557 -6.03 36.19 4.57
C GLY A 557 -7.56 36.02 4.69
N GLY A 558 -8.19 36.63 5.69
CA GLY A 558 -9.64 36.49 5.96
C GLY A 558 -10.02 35.34 6.91
N LEU A 559 -9.08 34.46 7.26
CA LEU A 559 -9.27 33.42 8.27
C LEU A 559 -8.97 33.97 9.67
N THR A 560 -9.66 33.41 10.68
CA THR A 560 -9.40 33.72 12.10
C THR A 560 -9.46 32.46 12.94
N ALA A 561 -8.60 32.38 13.96
CA ALA A 561 -8.57 31.29 14.94
C ALA A 561 -8.31 31.84 16.35
N SER A 562 -8.70 31.12 17.40
CA SER A 562 -8.44 31.53 18.78
C SER A 562 -8.11 30.35 19.68
N SER A 563 -7.21 30.55 20.64
CA SER A 563 -6.89 29.59 21.69
C SER A 563 -6.77 30.29 23.03
N ASP A 564 -7.28 29.63 24.05
CA ASP A 564 -7.12 30.03 25.45
C ASP A 564 -5.87 29.39 26.04
N ALA A 565 -5.30 30.02 27.07
CA ALA A 565 -4.25 29.42 27.88
C ALA A 565 -4.88 28.34 28.75
N LYS A 566 -4.65 27.06 28.42
CA LYS A 566 -5.08 25.96 29.28
C LYS A 566 -4.34 26.05 30.62
N SER A 567 -5.07 25.97 31.74
CA SER A 567 -4.45 25.80 33.06
C SER A 567 -3.69 24.48 33.08
N HIS A 568 -2.46 24.50 33.58
CA HIS A 568 -1.74 23.26 33.88
C HIS A 568 -2.46 22.59 35.05
N ASP A 569 -3.33 21.61 34.78
CA ASP A 569 -3.71 20.66 35.81
C ASP A 569 -2.46 19.86 36.16
N ALA A 570 -1.91 20.14 37.33
CA ALA A 570 -0.90 19.31 37.96
C ALA A 570 -1.58 18.02 38.42
N GLY A 571 -1.71 17.05 37.51
CA GLY A 571 -2.28 15.76 37.84
C GLY A 571 -2.37 14.85 36.62
N THR A 572 -1.53 13.82 36.63
CA THR A 572 -1.41 12.70 35.67
C THR A 572 -0.56 12.93 34.42
N GLU A 573 0.74 12.66 34.55
CA GLU A 573 1.43 11.62 33.78
C GLU A 573 2.55 11.00 34.64
#